data_AF-A0A534NKU3-F1
#
_entry.id   AF-A0A534NKU3-F1
#
_cell.length_a   1.000
_cell.length_b   1.000
_cell.length_c   1.000
_cell.angle_alpha   90.00
_cell.angle_beta   90.00
_cell.angle_gamma   90.00
#
_symmetry.space_group_name_H-M   'P 1'
#
loop_
_entity.id
_entity.type
_entity.pdbx_description
1 polymer ?
#
loop_
_entity_poly.entity_id
_entity_poly.type
_entity_poly.pdbx_seq_one_letter_code
_entity_poly.pdbx_strand_id
1 'polypeptide(L)'
;RCRALDGEGLYWFEEPVRHDDYAGAAKLAREFATPIQIGENFLGTRPMAAAIAAGAADYVMPDLARIGGVTGWLRAAALADAAGIEMSSHLYP
;
A
#
# COMPACT_ATOMS: atom_id res chain seq x y z
N ARG A 1 9.85 3.72 -15.36
CA ARG A 1 10.44 4.86 -14.61
C ARG A 1 11.03 4.36 -13.30
N CYS A 2 10.28 3.65 -12.45
CA CYS A 2 10.77 3.07 -11.18
C CYS A 2 12.08 2.29 -11.31
N ARG A 3 12.21 1.39 -12.30
CA ARG A 3 13.45 0.63 -12.54
C ARG A 3 14.73 1.48 -12.69
N ALA A 4 14.62 2.71 -13.18
CA ALA A 4 15.78 3.60 -13.35
C ALA A 4 16.17 4.33 -12.05
N LEU A 5 15.29 4.33 -11.04
CA LEU A 5 15.50 4.92 -9.72
C LEU A 5 15.68 3.85 -8.64
N ASP A 6 15.57 2.58 -9.01
CA ASP A 6 15.68 1.44 -8.11
C ASP A 6 17.13 1.35 -7.61
N GLY A 7 17.32 1.31 -6.30
CA GLY A 7 18.65 1.33 -5.68
C GLY A 7 19.26 2.72 -5.44
N GLU A 8 18.56 3.81 -5.78
CA GLU A 8 19.02 5.20 -5.52
C GLU A 8 18.81 5.64 -4.05
N GLY A 9 18.53 4.71 -3.13
CA GLY A 9 18.30 5.02 -1.72
C GLY A 9 16.95 5.67 -1.42
N LEU A 10 15.98 5.54 -2.33
CA LEU A 10 14.59 5.94 -2.07
C LEU A 10 13.95 5.02 -1.04
N TYR A 11 13.11 5.61 -0.18
CA TYR A 11 12.44 4.86 0.88
C TYR A 11 11.27 4.02 0.35
N TRP A 12 10.46 4.54 -0.60
CA TRP A 12 9.45 3.76 -1.32
C TRP A 12 9.14 4.34 -2.71
N PHE A 13 8.50 3.53 -3.56
CA PHE A 13 7.74 3.95 -4.73
C PHE A 13 6.25 3.92 -4.43
N GLU A 14 5.58 5.04 -4.66
CA GLU A 14 4.16 5.21 -4.36
C GLU A 14 3.30 4.96 -5.60
N GLU A 15 2.29 4.09 -5.47
CA GLU A 15 1.32 3.73 -6.52
C GLU A 15 1.94 3.64 -7.93
N PRO A 16 2.95 2.77 -8.17
CA PRO A 16 3.65 2.70 -9.45
C PRO A 16 2.79 2.14 -10.60
N VAL A 17 1.63 1.58 -10.28
CA VAL A 17 0.61 1.06 -11.18
C VAL A 17 -0.79 1.50 -10.71
N ARG A 18 -1.81 1.23 -11.51
CA ARG A 18 -3.20 1.55 -11.15
C ARG A 18 -3.58 0.91 -9.81
N HIS A 19 -4.27 1.66 -8.95
CA HIS A 19 -4.53 1.29 -7.56
C HIS A 19 -5.31 -0.03 -7.33
N ASP A 20 -5.96 -0.56 -8.35
CA ASP A 20 -6.73 -1.82 -8.32
C ASP A 20 -6.02 -2.98 -9.06
N ASP A 21 -4.86 -2.73 -9.66
CA ASP A 21 -4.03 -3.77 -10.28
C ASP A 21 -3.07 -4.40 -9.26
N TYR A 22 -3.63 -5.17 -8.33
CA TYR A 22 -2.86 -5.85 -7.29
C TYR A 22 -1.87 -6.88 -7.86
N ALA A 23 -2.20 -7.51 -8.99
CA ALA A 23 -1.32 -8.47 -9.63
C ALA A 23 -0.08 -7.79 -10.23
N GLY A 24 -0.28 -6.66 -10.91
CA GLY A 24 0.80 -5.81 -11.40
C GLY A 24 1.66 -5.27 -10.27
N ALA A 25 1.03 -4.73 -9.22
CA ALA A 25 1.74 -4.22 -8.06
C ALA A 25 2.57 -5.32 -7.36
N ALA A 26 2.01 -6.50 -7.15
CA ALA A 26 2.71 -7.63 -6.56
C ALA A 26 3.89 -8.12 -7.41
N LYS A 27 3.77 -8.05 -8.75
CA LYS A 27 4.90 -8.35 -9.64
C LYS A 27 6.03 -7.36 -9.42
N LEU A 28 5.73 -6.07 -9.34
CA LEU A 28 6.74 -5.04 -9.12
C LEU A 28 7.37 -5.13 -7.72
N ALA A 29 6.58 -5.42 -6.68
CA ALA A 29 7.07 -5.57 -5.30
C ALA A 29 8.09 -6.70 -5.18
N ARG A 30 7.95 -7.76 -6.00
CA ARG A 30 8.95 -8.84 -6.07
C ARG A 30 10.17 -8.52 -6.93
N GLU A 31 10.08 -7.57 -7.85
CA GLU A 31 11.14 -7.26 -8.82
C GLU A 31 12.06 -6.12 -8.39
N PHE A 32 11.55 -5.16 -7.61
CA PHE A 32 12.31 -3.97 -7.21
C PHE A 32 12.98 -4.14 -5.84
N ALA A 33 14.14 -3.51 -5.66
CA ALA A 33 14.81 -3.43 -4.37
C ALA A 33 14.24 -2.30 -3.51
N THR A 34 13.81 -1.19 -4.13
CA THR A 34 13.08 -0.11 -3.47
C THR A 34 11.64 -0.56 -3.15
N PRO A 35 11.18 -0.44 -1.89
CA PRO A 35 9.85 -0.86 -1.46
C PRO A 35 8.70 -0.18 -2.22
N ILE A 36 7.55 -0.84 -2.29
CA ILE A 36 6.31 -0.30 -2.85
C ILE A 36 5.32 0.05 -1.75
N GLN A 37 4.73 1.23 -1.82
CA GLN A 37 3.62 1.67 -0.97
C GLN A 37 2.37 1.92 -1.81
N ILE A 38 1.20 1.44 -1.33
CA ILE A 38 -0.12 1.69 -1.92
C ILE A 38 -1.16 1.95 -0.83
N GLY A 39 -2.31 2.52 -1.19
CA GLY A 39 -3.49 2.44 -0.31
C GLY A 39 -4.32 3.71 -0.15
N GLU A 40 -3.92 4.83 -0.73
CA GLU A 40 -4.70 6.06 -0.72
C GLU A 40 -6.11 5.85 -1.31
N ASN A 41 -6.25 4.90 -2.24
CA ASN A 41 -7.51 4.59 -2.92
C ASN A 41 -8.31 3.42 -2.30
N PHE A 42 -7.94 2.91 -1.12
CA PHE A 42 -8.70 1.86 -0.46
C PHE A 42 -10.06 2.37 0.07
N LEU A 43 -11.14 1.91 -0.56
CA LEU A 43 -12.51 2.14 -0.13
C LEU A 43 -12.93 1.08 0.90
N GLY A 44 -12.72 1.40 2.18
CA GLY A 44 -12.87 0.45 3.28
C GLY A 44 -11.72 -0.56 3.39
N THR A 45 -11.80 -1.46 4.37
CA THR A 45 -10.69 -2.38 4.69
C THR A 45 -10.62 -3.63 3.81
N ARG A 46 -11.67 -3.95 3.05
CA ARG A 46 -11.68 -5.16 2.20
C ARG A 46 -10.69 -5.07 1.02
N PRO A 47 -10.62 -3.95 0.27
CA PRO A 47 -9.58 -3.77 -0.75
C PRO A 47 -8.17 -3.87 -0.16
N MET A 48 -7.93 -3.30 1.01
CA MET A 48 -6.64 -3.41 1.71
C MET A 48 -6.29 -4.87 2.04
N ALA A 49 -7.23 -5.63 2.61
CA ALA A 49 -7.01 -7.05 2.90
C ALA A 49 -6.71 -7.86 1.63
N ALA A 50 -7.38 -7.56 0.52
CA ALA A 50 -7.13 -8.21 -0.77
C ALA A 50 -5.74 -7.86 -1.32
N ALA A 51 -5.31 -6.60 -1.20
CA ALA A 51 -3.98 -6.15 -1.61
C ALA A 51 -2.86 -6.82 -0.78
N ILE A 52 -3.04 -6.90 0.54
CA ILE A 52 -2.12 -7.62 1.45
C ILE A 52 -2.03 -9.10 1.05
N ALA A 53 -3.17 -9.77 0.85
CA ALA A 53 -3.20 -11.18 0.47
C ALA A 53 -2.53 -11.46 -0.89
N ALA A 54 -2.55 -10.48 -1.80
CA ALA A 54 -1.87 -10.57 -3.09
C ALA A 54 -0.35 -10.30 -3.00
N GLY A 55 0.15 -9.80 -1.87
CA GLY A 55 1.52 -9.29 -1.75
C GLY A 55 1.76 -8.07 -2.64
N ALA A 56 0.75 -7.20 -2.75
CA ALA A 56 0.74 -6.08 -3.69
C ALA A 56 1.65 -4.90 -3.30
N ALA A 57 2.08 -4.83 -2.04
CA ALA A 57 2.93 -3.77 -1.53
C ALA A 57 3.70 -4.21 -0.28
N ASP A 58 4.79 -3.50 -0.01
CA ASP A 58 5.61 -3.64 1.21
C ASP A 58 5.07 -2.77 2.35
N TYR A 59 4.43 -1.65 2.00
CA TYR A 59 3.80 -0.70 2.92
C TYR A 59 2.38 -0.35 2.49
N VAL A 60 1.55 0.06 3.44
CA VAL A 60 0.17 0.51 3.19
C VAL A 60 -0.10 1.92 3.72
N MET A 61 -0.83 2.72 2.95
CA MET A 61 -1.13 4.12 3.29
C MET A 61 -2.63 4.45 3.16
N PRO A 62 -3.52 3.88 3.99
CA PRO A 62 -4.95 4.18 3.88
C PRO A 62 -5.24 5.67 4.11
N ASP A 63 -6.15 6.21 3.31
CA ASP A 63 -6.72 7.53 3.52
C ASP A 63 -7.88 7.47 4.52
N LEU A 64 -7.90 8.37 5.50
CA LEU A 64 -8.89 8.37 6.59
C LEU A 64 -10.33 8.51 6.08
N ALA A 65 -10.57 9.34 5.06
CA ALA A 65 -11.90 9.58 4.52
C ALA A 65 -12.43 8.37 3.73
N ARG A 66 -11.52 7.56 3.17
CA ARG A 66 -11.86 6.42 2.30
C ARG A 66 -11.89 5.09 3.03
N ILE A 67 -11.05 4.91 4.04
CA ILE A 67 -10.94 3.65 4.78
C ILE A 67 -12.13 3.40 5.71
N GLY A 68 -13.00 4.40 5.92
CA GLY A 68 -14.16 4.35 6.80
C GLY A 68 -13.97 5.12 8.11
N GLY A 69 -13.22 6.22 8.07
CA GLY A 69 -12.93 7.06 9.24
C GLY A 69 -12.09 6.34 10.29
N VAL A 70 -12.17 6.82 11.54
CA VAL A 70 -11.39 6.28 12.66
C VAL A 70 -11.62 4.77 12.86
N THR A 71 -12.86 4.30 12.74
CA THR A 71 -13.17 2.86 12.90
C THR A 71 -12.56 2.03 11.77
N GLY A 72 -12.64 2.51 10.54
CA GLY A 72 -12.00 1.87 9.39
C GLY A 72 -10.48 1.84 9.54
N TRP A 73 -9.89 2.93 10.00
CA TRP A 73 -8.46 3.07 10.21
C TRP A 73 -7.93 2.11 11.28
N LEU A 74 -8.62 1.98 12.43
CA LEU A 74 -8.24 1.01 13.47
C LEU A 74 -8.30 -0.44 12.96
N ARG A 75 -9.28 -0.76 12.11
CA ARG A 75 -9.38 -2.08 11.48
C ARG A 75 -8.27 -2.31 10.45
N ALA A 76 -7.92 -1.28 9.68
CA ALA A 76 -6.78 -1.31 8.75
C ALA A 76 -5.45 -1.52 9.49
N ALA A 77 -5.23 -0.80 10.60
CA ALA A 77 -4.05 -0.96 11.45
C ALA A 77 -3.90 -2.42 11.93
N ALA A 78 -4.99 -3.03 12.39
CA ALA A 78 -4.98 -4.43 12.82
C ALA A 78 -4.66 -5.41 11.67
N LEU A 79 -5.10 -5.12 10.43
CA LEU A 79 -4.76 -5.93 9.26
C LEU A 79 -3.27 -5.81 8.91
N ALA A 80 -2.72 -4.59 8.96
CA ALA A 80 -1.32 -4.33 8.67
C ALA A 80 -0.41 -5.00 9.72
N ASP A 81 -0.72 -4.85 11.00
CA ASP A 81 -0.01 -5.49 12.12
C ASP A 81 -0.01 -7.02 11.99
N ALA A 82 -1.18 -7.63 11.72
CA ALA A 82 -1.29 -9.07 11.53
C ALA A 82 -0.49 -9.60 10.33
N ALA A 83 -0.26 -8.75 9.31
CA ALA A 83 0.54 -9.07 8.14
C ALA A 83 2.03 -8.72 8.28
N GLY A 84 2.44 -8.06 9.37
CA GLY A 84 3.80 -7.54 9.56
C GLY A 84 4.15 -6.41 8.59
N ILE A 85 3.15 -5.64 8.13
CA ILE A 85 3.30 -4.54 7.17
C ILE A 85 3.23 -3.22 7.91
N GLU A 86 4.19 -2.32 7.63
CA GLU A 86 4.14 -0.95 8.17
C GLU A 86 3.02 -0.15 7.49
N MET A 87 2.34 0.66 8.31
CA MET A 87 1.20 1.47 7.86
C MET A 87 1.45 2.95 8.13
N SER A 88 1.30 3.76 7.08
CA SER A 88 1.26 5.23 7.16
C SER A 88 -0.16 5.74 6.91
N SER A 89 -0.39 7.04 7.01
CA SER A 89 -1.67 7.65 6.60
C SER A 89 -1.43 8.49 5.36
N HIS A 90 -2.25 8.28 4.32
CA HIS A 90 -2.40 9.29 3.30
C HIS A 90 -3.16 10.48 3.90
N LEU A 91 -2.80 11.71 3.51
CA LEU A 91 -3.43 12.93 3.99
C LEU A 91 -3.74 13.85 2.81
N TYR A 92 -5.02 13.94 2.47
CA TYR A 92 -5.53 15.00 1.60
C TYR A 92 -5.95 16.18 2.50
N PRO A 93 -5.34 17.37 2.40
CA PRO A 93 -5.77 18.54 3.16
C PRO A 93 -7.16 19.04 2.76
#